data_AF-A0A521KNE7-F1
#
_entry.id   AF-A0A521KNE7-F1
#
_cell.length_a   1.000
_cell.length_b   1.000
_cell.length_c   1.000
_cell.angle_alpha   90.00
_cell.angle_beta   90.00
_cell.angle_gamma   90.00
#
_symmetry.space_group_name_H-M   'P 1'
#
loop_
_entity.id
_entity.type
_entity.pdbx_description
1 polymer ?
#
loop_
_entity_poly.entity_id
_entity_poly.type
_entity_poly.pdbx_seq_one_letter_code
_entity_poly.pdbx_strand_id
1 'polypeptide(L)'
;MKYPISTGQAAALLGRTEPQLAELVRRGRIQPPPAIFAGRRLWLAGQVRRAAELLHVDLEEQLARREPASSAAVPLASGGEQ
;
A
#
# COMPACT_ATOMS: atom_id res chain seq x y z
N MET A 1 4.61 -7.90 -2.77
CA MET A 1 5.04 -7.14 -1.57
C MET A 1 5.81 -8.05 -0.62
N LYS A 2 7.07 -7.72 -0.31
CA LYS A 2 7.98 -8.59 0.46
C LYS A 2 7.97 -8.33 1.97
N TYR A 3 7.36 -7.23 2.44
CA TYR A 3 7.34 -6.82 3.85
C TYR A 3 5.94 -6.34 4.27
N PRO A 4 5.57 -6.48 5.56
CA PRO A 4 4.33 -5.91 6.09
C PRO A 4 4.36 -4.38 6.02
N ILE A 5 3.22 -3.76 5.78
CA ILE A 5 3.06 -2.31 5.67
C ILE A 5 2.13 -1.76 6.75
N SER A 6 2.24 -0.48 7.07
CA SER A 6 1.34 0.17 8.03
C SER A 6 -0.08 0.36 7.46
N THR A 7 -1.06 0.59 8.33
CA THR A 7 -2.42 0.95 7.89
C THR A 7 -2.44 2.16 6.97
N GLY A 8 -1.66 3.20 7.26
CA GLY A 8 -1.57 4.40 6.41
C GLY A 8 -1.00 4.08 5.02
N GLN A 9 0.04 3.24 4.95
CA GLN A 9 0.59 2.78 3.67
C GLN A 9 -0.41 1.93 2.88
N ALA A 10 -1.15 1.04 3.56
CA ALA A 10 -2.19 0.24 2.94
C ALA A 10 -3.37 1.10 2.45
N ALA A 11 -3.79 2.08 3.24
CA ALA A 11 -4.85 3.03 2.87
C ALA A 11 -4.44 3.85 1.64
N ALA A 12 -3.22 4.39 1.64
CA ALA A 12 -2.67 5.13 0.51
C ALA A 12 -2.49 4.25 -0.74
N LEU A 13 -2.17 2.97 -0.58
CA LEU A 13 -2.10 2.01 -1.70
C LEU A 13 -3.48 1.78 -2.31
N LEU A 14 -4.52 1.66 -1.48
CA LEU A 14 -5.87 1.34 -1.94
C LEU A 14 -6.66 2.58 -2.39
N GLY A 15 -6.10 3.80 -2.28
CA GLY A 15 -6.84 5.04 -2.52
C GLY A 15 -8.02 5.20 -1.55
N ARG A 16 -7.81 4.81 -0.28
CA ARG A 16 -8.82 4.75 0.78
C ARG A 16 -8.29 5.38 2.07
N THR A 17 -9.14 5.51 3.07
CA THR A 17 -8.76 6.11 4.36
C THR A 17 -8.49 5.06 5.43
N GLU A 18 -7.64 5.39 6.41
CA GLU A 18 -7.36 4.48 7.53
C GLU A 18 -8.62 4.03 8.30
N PRO A 19 -9.63 4.89 8.55
CA PRO A 19 -10.88 4.48 9.17
C PRO A 19 -11.64 3.40 8.38
N GLN A 20 -11.63 3.46 7.05
CA GLN A 20 -12.28 2.44 6.22
C GLN A 20 -11.61 1.08 6.39
N LEU A 21 -10.27 1.04 6.38
CA LEU A 21 -9.53 -0.19 6.64
C LEU A 21 -9.75 -0.68 8.08
N ALA A 22 -9.80 0.23 9.05
CA ALA A 22 -10.05 -0.11 10.44
C ALA A 22 -11.45 -0.73 10.64
N GLU A 23 -12.46 -0.26 9.91
CA GLU A 23 -13.81 -0.80 9.94
C GLU A 23 -13.87 -2.24 9.41
N LEU A 24 -13.12 -2.55 8.34
CA LEU A 24 -13.04 -3.93 7.83
C LEU A 24 -12.47 -4.90 8.87
N VAL A 25 -11.42 -4.49 9.57
CA VAL A 25 -10.81 -5.29 10.65
C VAL A 25 -11.80 -5.42 11.82
N ARG A 26 -12.45 -4.32 12.23
CA ARG A 26 -13.42 -4.31 13.33
C ARG A 26 -14.62 -5.22 13.07
N ARG A 27 -15.09 -5.27 11.82
CA ARG A 27 -16.17 -6.17 11.38
C ARG A 27 -15.73 -7.61 11.11
N GLY A 28 -14.46 -7.95 11.38
CA GLY A 28 -13.93 -9.30 11.17
C GLY A 28 -13.86 -9.73 9.70
N ARG A 29 -13.84 -8.77 8.76
CA ARG A 29 -13.81 -9.04 7.32
C ARG A 29 -12.40 -9.38 6.81
N ILE A 30 -11.37 -8.99 7.56
CA ILE A 30 -9.96 -9.34 7.31
C ILE A 30 -9.55 -10.45 8.27
N GLN A 31 -9.23 -11.63 7.72
CA GLN A 31 -8.79 -12.79 8.50
C GLN A 31 -7.52 -13.40 7.88
N PRO A 32 -6.47 -13.67 8.70
CA PRO A 32 -6.34 -13.28 10.10
C PRO A 32 -6.30 -11.75 10.25
N PRO A 33 -6.66 -11.18 11.42
CA PRO A 33 -6.54 -9.75 11.64
C PRO A 33 -5.07 -9.30 11.51
N PRO A 34 -4.80 -8.06 11.06
CA PRO A 34 -3.44 -7.51 11.04
C PRO A 34 -2.80 -7.56 12.43
N ALA A 35 -1.54 -7.97 12.51
CA ALA A 35 -0.80 -8.00 13.76
C ALA A 35 -0.61 -6.57 14.30
N ILE A 36 -0.59 -6.41 15.62
CA ILE A 36 -0.32 -5.12 16.26
C ILE A 36 1.12 -5.14 16.77
N PHE A 37 1.92 -4.18 16.34
CA PHE A 37 3.29 -3.98 16.79
C PHE A 37 3.49 -2.51 17.19
N ALA A 38 3.93 -2.27 18.43
CA ALA A 38 4.10 -0.91 18.98
C ALA A 38 2.86 -0.01 18.77
N GLY A 39 1.66 -0.56 18.98
CA GLY A 39 0.38 0.16 18.82
C GLY A 39 -0.06 0.39 17.36
N ARG A 40 0.70 -0.09 16.37
CA ARG A 40 0.37 0.05 14.93
C ARG A 40 0.00 -1.29 14.32
N ARG A 41 -0.98 -1.29 13.41
CA ARG A 41 -1.35 -2.49 12.65
C ARG A 41 -0.40 -2.70 11.48
N LEU A 42 0.09 -3.93 11.36
CA LEU A 42 0.96 -4.40 10.29
C LEU A 42 0.18 -5.30 9.34
N TRP A 43 0.03 -4.85 8.10
CA TRP A 43 -0.73 -5.50 7.06
C TRP A 43 0.17 -6.35 6.17
N LEU A 44 -0.15 -7.63 6.07
CA LEU A 44 0.48 -8.55 5.12
C LEU A 44 -0.13 -8.38 3.73
N ALA A 45 0.62 -8.77 2.70
CA ALA A 45 0.19 -8.67 1.30
C ALA A 45 -1.19 -9.31 1.05
N GLY A 46 -1.44 -10.50 1.60
CA GLY A 46 -2.74 -11.18 1.48
C GLY A 46 -3.89 -10.41 2.13
N GLN A 47 -3.65 -9.75 3.26
CA GLN A 47 -4.66 -8.93 3.94
C GLN A 47 -4.98 -7.66 3.15
N VAL A 48 -3.96 -7.04 2.55
CA VAL A 48 -4.14 -5.87 1.68
C VAL A 48 -4.93 -6.25 0.42
N ARG A 49 -4.62 -7.39 -0.20
CA ARG A 49 -5.38 -7.93 -1.32
C ARG A 49 -6.84 -8.20 -0.95
N ARG A 50 -7.07 -8.81 0.21
CA ARG A 50 -8.43 -9.04 0.71
C ARG A 50 -9.19 -7.74 0.98
N ALA A 51 -8.52 -6.72 1.51
CA ALA A 51 -9.12 -5.40 1.68
C ALA A 51 -9.48 -4.74 0.34
N ALA A 52 -8.63 -4.90 -0.69
CA ALA A 52 -8.92 -4.41 -2.04
C ALA A 52 -10.20 -5.05 -2.61
N GLU A 53 -10.33 -6.38 -2.49
CA GLU A 53 -11.53 -7.11 -2.91
C GLU A 53 -12.80 -6.61 -2.22
N LEU A 54 -12.74 -6.42 -0.90
CA LEU A 54 -13.88 -5.96 -0.10
C LEU A 54 -14.27 -4.50 -0.37
N LEU A 55 -13.33 -3.69 -0.85
CA LEU A 55 -13.53 -2.28 -1.16
C LEU A 55 -13.75 -2.04 -2.67
N HIS A 56 -13.81 -3.11 -3.46
CA HIS A 56 -13.93 -3.07 -4.92
C HIS A 56 -12.85 -2.18 -5.57
N VAL A 57 -11.61 -2.30 -5.10
CA VAL A 57 -10.45 -1.59 -5.62
C VAL A 57 -9.60 -2.56 -6.43
N ASP A 58 -9.26 -2.16 -7.66
CA ASP A 58 -8.30 -2.91 -8.46
C ASP A 58 -6.88 -2.67 -7.94
N LEU A 59 -6.34 -3.66 -7.23
CA LEU A 59 -5.03 -3.54 -6.58
C LEU A 59 -3.89 -3.44 -7.58
N GLU A 60 -4.01 -4.09 -8.74
CA GLU A 60 -2.97 -4.09 -9.78
C GLU A 60 -2.89 -2.72 -10.46
N GLU A 61 -4.04 -2.12 -10.77
CA GLU A 61 -4.09 -0.75 -11.30
C GLU A 61 -3.51 0.27 -10.30
N GLN A 62 -3.83 0.15 -9.01
CA GLN A 62 -3.27 1.05 -8.00
C GLN A 62 -1.75 0.91 -7.85
N LEU A 63 -1.23 -0.31 -7.95
CA LEU A 63 0.20 -0.57 -7.96
C LEU A 63 0.86 0.03 -9.22
N ALA A 64 0.29 -0.22 -10.40
CA ALA A 64 0.79 0.31 -11.66
C ALA A 64 0.79 1.85 -11.69
N ARG A 65 -0.22 2.50 -11.11
CA ARG A 65 -0.30 3.96 -10.98
C ARG A 65 0.79 4.55 -10.07
N ARG A 66 1.32 3.77 -9.14
CA ARG A 66 2.45 4.17 -8.27
C ARG A 66 3.82 3.89 -8.89
N GLU A 67 3.88 3.02 -9.89
CA GLU A 67 5.11 2.66 -10.61
C GLU A 67 5.61 3.65 -11.70
N PRO A 68 5.10 4.87 -11.96
CA PRO A 68 5.75 5.76 -12.92
C PRO A 68 6.93 6.56 -12.33
N ALA A 69 7.34 6.34 -11.07
CA ALA A 69 8.39 7.13 -10.41
C ALA A 69 9.73 6.39 -10.15
N SER A 70 9.88 5.12 -10.57
CA SER A 70 11.15 4.39 -10.47
C SER A 70 11.83 4.17 -11.85
N SER A 71 11.55 5.06 -12.80
CA SER A 71 12.26 5.14 -14.09
C SER A 71 12.49 6.59 -14.54
N ALA A 72 12.64 7.52 -13.59
CA ALA A 72 13.31 8.79 -13.87
C ALA A 72 14.78 8.63 -13.46
N ALA A 73 15.53 7.96 -14.34
CA ALA A 73 16.98 7.99 -14.29
C ALA A 73 17.44 9.45 -14.20
N VAL A 74 18.27 9.71 -13.20
CA VAL A 74 19.05 10.93 -13.03
C VAL A 74 19.62 11.35 -14.39
N PRO A 75 19.33 12.56 -14.92
CA PRO A 75 20.14 13.07 -16.01
C PRO A 75 21.55 13.26 -15.45
N LEU A 76 22.42 12.35 -15.85
CA LEU A 76 23.85 12.38 -15.61
C LEU A 76 24.33 13.78 -16.04
N ALA A 77 24.73 14.60 -15.05
CA ALA A 77 25.49 15.79 -15.31
C ALA A 77 26.73 15.38 -16.11
N SER A 78 26.73 15.68 -17.41
CA SER A 78 27.92 15.66 -18.23
C SER A 78 28.28 17.10 -18.51
N GLY A 79 29.45 17.49 -17.99
CA GLY A 79 30.09 18.74 -18.30
C GLY A 79 30.48 18.81 -19.78
N GLY A 80 30.77 20.04 -20.20
CA GLY A 80 31.19 20.36 -21.56
C GLY A 80 31.31 21.86 -21.72
N GLU A 81 32.13 22.48 -20.87
CA GLU A 81 32.70 23.79 -21.16
C GLU A 81 33.39 23.73 -22.52
N GLN A 82 32.97 24.59 -23.46
CA GLN A 82 33.81 25.17 -24.50
C GLN A 82 33.31 26.59 -24.78
#